data_AF-A0A7S1DFL3-F1
#
_entry.id   AF-A0A7S1DFL3-F1
#
_cell.length_a   1.000
_cell.length_b   1.000
_cell.length_c   1.000
_cell.angle_alpha   90.00
_cell.angle_beta   90.00
_cell.angle_gamma   90.00
#
_symmetry.space_group_name_H-M   'P 1'
#
loop_
_entity.id
_entity.type
_entity.pdbx_description
1 polymer ?
#
loop_
_entity_poly.entity_id
_entity_poly.type
_entity_poly.pdbx_seq_one_letter_code
_entity_poly.pdbx_strand_id
1 'polypeptide(L)'
;GATLQFQPSQPLAGATFEVSWRLPARAAAHWRAEGGWCLRLAQVRIDDSNSGNAERRVEEISAQAEATPGGDGSLLLKARFDLPADAPSQSSRRSGEKVDWRLEWVDAAGVAAWSLTVPVRGDATTSVSAPDRFAP
;
A
#
# COMPACT_ATOMS: atom_id res chain seq x y z
N GLY A 1 10.15 8.45 15.94
CA GLY A 1 9.84 8.52 14.50
C GLY A 1 8.42 8.06 14.27
N ALA A 2 7.87 8.20 13.07
CA ALA A 2 6.61 7.53 12.73
C ALA A 2 6.82 6.02 12.66
N THR A 3 5.83 5.23 13.07
CA THR A 3 5.91 3.76 13.10
C THR A 3 4.73 3.17 12.35
N LEU A 4 5.00 2.34 11.35
CA LEU A 4 3.98 1.66 10.56
C LEU A 4 3.99 0.16 10.88
N GLN A 5 2.81 -0.43 10.98
CA GLN A 5 2.60 -1.86 11.20
C GLN A 5 1.49 -2.39 10.30
N PHE A 6 1.66 -3.62 9.86
CA PHE A 6 0.65 -4.39 9.13
C PHE A 6 0.14 -5.52 10.01
N GLN A 7 -1.16 -5.78 9.99
CA GLN A 7 -1.78 -6.92 10.65
C GLN A 7 -2.66 -7.70 9.67
N PRO A 8 -2.29 -8.95 9.30
CA PRO A 8 -1.03 -9.62 9.65
C PRO A 8 0.20 -8.90 9.07
N SER A 9 1.38 -9.17 9.64
CA SER A 9 2.64 -8.53 9.23
C SER A 9 3.02 -8.79 7.76
N GLN A 10 2.51 -9.89 7.20
CA GLN A 10 2.55 -10.23 5.79
C GLN A 10 1.11 -10.41 5.29
N PRO A 11 0.50 -9.37 4.71
CA PRO A 11 -0.81 -9.45 4.08
C PRO A 11 -0.87 -10.59 3.07
N LEU A 12 -1.96 -11.36 3.09
CA LEU A 12 -2.17 -12.50 2.21
C LEU A 12 -3.13 -12.12 1.08
N ALA A 13 -2.86 -12.56 -0.14
CA ALA A 13 -3.81 -12.44 -1.25
C ALA A 13 -5.19 -13.01 -0.88
N GLY A 14 -6.26 -12.32 -1.28
CA GLY A 14 -7.64 -12.69 -0.98
C GLY A 14 -8.06 -12.48 0.47
N ALA A 15 -7.19 -11.91 1.31
CA ALA A 15 -7.49 -11.61 2.71
C ALA A 15 -7.50 -10.11 2.97
N THR A 16 -8.25 -9.71 3.99
CA THR A 16 -8.15 -8.37 4.54
C THR A 16 -6.88 -8.22 5.39
N PHE A 17 -6.23 -7.06 5.35
CA PHE A 17 -5.25 -6.65 6.34
C PHE A 17 -5.53 -5.22 6.87
N GLU A 18 -5.05 -4.95 8.08
CA GLU A 18 -5.07 -3.63 8.70
C GLU A 18 -3.68 -2.99 8.64
N VAL A 19 -3.66 -1.69 8.37
CA VAL A 19 -2.51 -0.81 8.50
C VAL A 19 -2.69 0.02 9.77
N SER A 20 -1.70 0.01 10.65
CA SER A 20 -1.62 0.90 11.81
C SER A 20 -0.41 1.83 11.66
N TRP A 21 -0.65 3.14 11.58
CA TRP A 21 0.41 4.15 11.45
C TRP A 21 0.39 5.11 12.64
N ARG A 22 1.40 5.03 13.50
CA ARG A 22 1.59 5.98 14.59
C ARG A 22 2.43 7.16 14.14
N LEU A 23 1.82 8.33 14.14
CA LEU A 23 2.46 9.61 13.85
C LEU A 23 2.87 10.33 15.15
N PRO A 24 4.12 10.82 15.27
CA PRO A 24 4.52 11.68 16.37
C PRO A 24 3.80 13.03 16.32
N ALA A 25 3.70 13.75 17.44
CA ALA A 25 2.92 14.97 17.59
C ALA A 25 3.12 16.01 16.46
N ARG A 26 4.37 16.23 16.03
CA ARG A 26 4.69 17.15 14.93
C ARG A 26 4.08 16.71 13.59
N ALA A 27 4.18 15.42 13.26
CA ALA A 27 3.58 14.86 12.04
C ALA A 27 2.05 14.81 12.15
N ALA A 28 1.52 14.51 13.34
CA ALA A 28 0.09 14.55 13.61
C ALA A 28 -0.51 15.96 13.45
N ALA A 29 0.22 17.01 13.80
CA ALA A 29 -0.23 18.39 13.57
C ALA A 29 -0.32 18.72 12.07
N HIS A 30 0.67 18.31 11.28
CA HIS A 30 0.63 18.41 9.82
C HIS A 30 -0.55 17.63 9.24
N TRP A 31 -0.71 16.38 9.70
CA TRP A 31 -1.79 15.48 9.29
C TRP A 31 -3.20 16.05 9.56
N ARG A 32 -3.40 16.72 10.70
CA ARG A 32 -4.68 17.34 11.06
C ARG A 32 -4.98 18.58 10.20
N ALA A 33 -3.97 19.29 9.73
CA ALA A 33 -4.13 20.51 8.96
C ALA A 33 -4.60 20.25 7.51
N GLU A 34 -4.23 19.11 6.92
CA GLU A 34 -4.54 18.81 5.52
C GLU A 34 -6.01 18.43 5.26
N GLY A 35 -6.68 17.80 6.22
CA GLY A 35 -8.12 17.48 6.12
C GLY A 35 -8.46 16.41 5.07
N GLY A 36 -9.09 15.31 5.49
CA GLY A 36 -9.41 14.16 4.62
C GLY A 36 -8.28 13.14 4.60
N TRP A 37 -8.60 11.89 4.92
CA TRP A 37 -7.59 10.90 5.32
C TRP A 37 -7.75 9.65 4.47
N CYS A 38 -7.09 9.63 3.31
CA CYS A 38 -7.11 8.48 2.43
C CYS A 38 -5.71 7.85 2.38
N LEU A 39 -5.66 6.55 2.67
CA LEU A 39 -4.53 5.72 2.30
C LEU A 39 -4.89 4.98 1.02
N ARG A 40 -3.93 4.86 0.11
CA ARG A 40 -4.07 4.11 -1.14
C ARG A 40 -3.12 2.93 -1.12
N LEU A 41 -3.62 1.76 -1.48
CA LEU A 41 -2.82 0.60 -1.80
C LEU A 41 -2.75 0.49 -3.32
N ALA A 42 -1.57 0.68 -3.90
CA ALA A 42 -1.35 0.61 -5.34
C ALA A 42 -0.54 -0.63 -5.71
N GLN A 43 -1.00 -1.38 -6.71
CA GLN A 43 -0.17 -2.36 -7.40
C GLN A 43 0.66 -1.63 -8.45
N VAL A 44 1.97 -1.82 -8.42
CA VAL A 44 2.90 -1.21 -9.36
C VAL A 44 3.60 -2.29 -10.19
N ARG A 45 3.69 -2.05 -11.49
CA ARG A 45 4.56 -2.80 -12.41
C ARG A 45 5.81 -1.98 -12.67
N ILE A 46 6.95 -2.63 -12.54
CA ILE A 46 8.26 -2.03 -12.69
C ILE A 46 8.94 -2.78 -13.83
N ASP A 47 9.13 -2.08 -14.95
CA ASP A 47 10.05 -2.53 -15.99
C ASP A 47 11.47 -2.20 -15.54
N ASP A 48 12.19 -3.21 -15.06
CA ASP A 48 13.59 -3.12 -14.65
C ASP A 48 14.54 -3.76 -15.67
N SER A 49 14.05 -4.04 -16.89
CA SER A 49 14.87 -4.60 -17.97
C SER A 49 15.87 -3.58 -18.54
N ASN A 50 15.57 -2.29 -18.36
CA ASN A 50 16.39 -1.15 -18.81
C ASN A 50 16.77 -0.25 -17.63
N SER A 51 17.81 0.57 -17.80
CA SER A 51 18.33 1.46 -16.75
C SER A 51 17.35 2.54 -16.26
N GLY A 52 16.32 2.85 -17.06
CA GLY A 52 15.19 3.67 -16.65
C GLY A 52 14.10 2.78 -16.08
N ASN A 53 14.17 2.42 -14.80
CA ASN A 53 13.12 1.66 -14.12
C ASN A 53 11.79 2.41 -14.28
N ALA A 54 10.93 1.97 -15.20
CA ALA A 54 9.65 2.60 -15.45
C ALA A 54 8.61 1.97 -14.51
N GLU A 55 8.10 2.76 -13.56
CA GLU A 55 7.04 2.33 -12.66
C GLU A 55 5.68 2.81 -13.18
N ARG A 56 4.73 1.87 -13.34
CA ARG A 56 3.33 2.18 -13.68
C ARG A 56 2.40 1.59 -12.61
N ARG A 57 1.41 2.37 -12.18
CA ARG A 57 0.32 1.86 -11.34
C ARG A 57 -0.68 1.14 -12.24
N VAL A 58 -1.09 -0.06 -11.83
CA VAL A 58 -2.05 -0.88 -12.59
C VAL A 58 -3.33 -1.16 -11.82
N GLU A 59 -3.30 -0.98 -10.50
CA GLU A 59 -4.47 -1.14 -9.63
C GLU A 59 -4.33 -0.21 -8.43
N GLU A 60 -5.46 0.35 -7.98
CA GLU A 60 -5.52 1.27 -6.84
C GLU A 60 -6.73 0.93 -5.97
N ILE A 61 -6.48 0.73 -4.68
CA ILE A 61 -7.50 0.47 -3.66
C ILE A 61 -7.38 1.56 -2.60
N SER A 62 -8.43 2.34 -2.40
CA SER A 62 -8.43 3.46 -1.46
C SER A 62 -9.24 3.12 -0.21
N ALA A 63 -8.68 3.44 0.96
CA ALA A 63 -9.36 3.27 2.23
C ALA A 63 -9.23 4.56 3.06
N GLN A 64 -10.35 4.96 3.68
CA GLN A 64 -10.32 6.03 4.66
C GLN A 64 -9.61 5.53 5.91
N ALA A 65 -8.72 6.35 6.47
CA ALA A 65 -8.05 6.05 7.72
C ALA A 65 -8.85 6.61 8.89
N GLU A 66 -9.09 5.78 9.91
CA GLU A 66 -9.64 6.21 11.19
C GLU A 66 -8.51 6.76 12.06
N ALA A 67 -8.72 7.94 12.64
CA ALA A 67 -7.70 8.64 13.41
C ALA A 67 -8.04 8.64 14.91
N THR A 68 -7.18 8.02 15.72
CA THR A 68 -7.31 7.97 17.18
C THR A 68 -6.20 8.82 17.83
N PRO A 69 -6.52 9.92 18.54
CA PRO A 69 -5.53 10.72 19.25
C PRO A 69 -4.85 9.95 20.38
N GLY A 70 -3.54 10.11 20.52
CA GLY A 70 -2.78 9.67 21.69
C GLY A 70 -2.66 10.78 22.75
N GLY A 71 -2.51 10.40 24.02
CA GLY A 71 -2.36 11.36 25.14
C GLY A 71 -1.08 12.21 25.11
N ASP A 72 -0.08 11.80 24.32
CA ASP A 72 1.18 12.49 24.06
C ASP A 72 1.12 13.44 22.84
N GLY A 73 -0.07 13.69 22.31
CA GLY A 73 -0.28 14.45 21.08
C GLY A 73 -0.02 13.66 19.79
N SER A 74 0.38 12.38 19.90
CA SER A 74 0.48 11.48 18.75
C SER A 74 -0.88 11.20 18.11
N LEU A 75 -0.85 10.60 16.93
CA LEU A 75 -2.03 10.15 16.22
C LEU A 75 -1.80 8.72 15.74
N LEU A 76 -2.71 7.83 16.10
CA LEU A 76 -2.76 6.49 15.52
C LEU A 76 -3.77 6.50 14.38
N LEU A 77 -3.30 6.19 13.18
CA LEU A 77 -4.13 6.01 12.00
C LEU A 77 -4.34 4.53 11.75
N LYS A 78 -5.57 4.13 11.47
CA LYS A 78 -5.93 2.76 11.10
C LYS A 78 -6.68 2.74 9.79
N ALA A 79 -6.27 1.92 8.85
CA ALA A 79 -7.02 1.68 7.62
C ALA A 79 -7.06 0.19 7.31
N ARG A 80 -8.15 -0.25 6.68
CA ARG A 80 -8.38 -1.64 6.33
C ARG A 80 -8.43 -1.78 4.81
N PHE A 81 -7.71 -2.77 4.29
CA PHE A 81 -7.65 -3.05 2.85
C PHE A 81 -7.98 -4.52 2.59
N ASP A 82 -8.85 -4.77 1.62
CA ASP A 82 -9.12 -6.10 1.10
C ASP A 82 -8.19 -6.35 -0.09
N LEU A 83 -7.30 -7.34 0.03
CA LEU A 83 -6.43 -7.72 -1.08
C LEU A 83 -7.18 -8.59 -2.08
N PRO A 84 -7.01 -8.35 -3.39
CA PRO A 84 -7.52 -9.25 -4.41
C PRO A 84 -7.00 -10.69 -4.22
N ALA A 85 -7.83 -11.69 -4.56
CA ALA A 85 -7.47 -13.11 -4.45
C ALA A 85 -6.30 -13.52 -5.37
N ASP A 86 -6.13 -12.78 -6.46
CA ASP A 86 -5.05 -12.92 -7.44
C ASP A 86 -3.86 -11.98 -7.15
N ALA A 87 -3.85 -11.31 -5.99
CA ALA A 87 -2.79 -10.37 -5.64
C ALA A 87 -1.40 -11.02 -5.71
N PRO A 88 -0.49 -10.52 -6.56
CA PRO A 88 0.85 -11.05 -6.69
C PRO A 88 1.68 -10.82 -5.43
N SER A 89 2.56 -11.78 -5.11
CA SER A 89 3.57 -11.62 -4.06
C SER A 89 4.47 -10.42 -4.35
N GLN A 90 4.98 -9.80 -3.28
CA GLN A 90 6.01 -8.77 -3.36
C GLN A 90 7.18 -9.26 -4.23
N SER A 91 7.61 -8.40 -5.15
CA SER A 91 8.73 -8.64 -6.06
C SER A 91 8.59 -9.89 -6.94
N SER A 92 7.37 -10.37 -7.14
CA SER A 92 7.07 -11.40 -8.14
C SER A 92 7.18 -10.83 -9.57
N ARG A 93 7.15 -11.72 -10.57
CA ARG A 93 7.22 -11.35 -11.98
C ARG A 93 5.91 -11.68 -12.67
N ARG A 94 5.45 -10.75 -13.52
CA ARG A 94 4.28 -10.92 -14.38
C ARG A 94 4.58 -10.25 -15.71
N SER A 95 4.50 -11.02 -16.80
CA SER A 95 4.78 -10.53 -18.15
C SER A 95 6.15 -9.86 -18.29
N GLY A 96 7.16 -10.35 -17.57
CA GLY A 96 8.52 -9.78 -17.55
C GLY A 96 8.71 -8.62 -16.57
N GLU A 97 7.65 -7.93 -16.15
CA GLU A 97 7.71 -6.82 -15.19
C GLU A 97 7.76 -7.34 -13.75
N LYS A 98 8.49 -6.62 -12.89
CA LYS A 98 8.44 -6.83 -11.43
C LYS A 98 7.15 -6.23 -10.89
N VAL A 99 6.48 -6.93 -9.98
CA VAL A 99 5.27 -6.45 -9.33
C VAL A 99 5.51 -6.19 -7.85
N ASP A 100 5.18 -4.98 -7.40
CA ASP A 100 5.21 -4.60 -5.98
C ASP A 100 3.87 -3.97 -5.57
N TRP A 101 3.64 -3.91 -4.27
CA TRP A 101 2.51 -3.20 -3.69
C TRP A 101 3.01 -2.00 -2.88
N ARG A 102 2.40 -0.84 -3.07
CA ARG A 102 2.75 0.41 -2.41
C ARG A 102 1.61 0.88 -1.54
N LEU A 103 1.86 1.06 -0.25
CA LEU A 103 1.00 1.86 0.60
C LEU A 103 1.39 3.32 0.42
N GLU A 104 0.45 4.12 -0.02
CA GLU A 104 0.61 5.53 -0.28
C GLU A 104 -0.30 6.34 0.64
N TRP A 105 0.21 7.47 1.09
CA TRP A 105 -0.63 8.54 1.59
C TRP A 105 -0.89 9.50 0.44
N VAL A 106 -2.17 9.72 0.13
CA VAL A 106 -2.59 10.67 -0.88
C VAL A 106 -3.04 11.97 -0.23
N ASP A 107 -2.57 13.08 -0.77
CA ASP A 107 -3.03 14.41 -0.39
C ASP A 107 -4.45 14.69 -0.95
N ALA A 108 -4.98 15.87 -0.65
CA ALA A 108 -6.30 16.29 -1.15
C ALA A 108 -6.39 16.37 -2.68
N ALA A 109 -5.26 16.44 -3.40
CA ALA A 109 -5.20 16.42 -4.86
C ALA A 109 -5.07 14.98 -5.43
N GLY A 110 -5.02 13.95 -4.58
CA GLY A 110 -4.86 12.55 -4.97
C GLY A 110 -3.41 12.18 -5.32
N VAL A 111 -2.45 13.05 -5.00
CA VAL A 111 -1.03 12.83 -5.27
C VAL A 111 -0.41 12.09 -4.09
N ALA A 112 0.41 11.07 -4.39
CA ALA A 112 1.13 10.33 -3.35
C ALA A 112 2.22 11.22 -2.74
N ALA A 113 1.99 11.71 -1.51
CA ALA A 113 2.96 12.49 -0.75
C ALA A 113 4.01 11.59 -0.06
N TRP A 114 3.67 10.33 0.15
CA TRP A 114 4.54 9.32 0.75
C TRP A 114 4.17 7.93 0.21
N SER A 115 5.16 7.03 0.13
CA SER A 115 4.98 5.66 -0.35
C SER A 115 5.91 4.68 0.39
N LEU A 116 5.41 3.47 0.66
CA LEU A 116 6.17 2.37 1.25
C LEU A 116 5.75 1.04 0.63
N THR A 117 6.72 0.16 0.39
CA THR A 117 6.45 -1.21 -0.07
C THR A 117 5.71 -2.03 1.00
N VAL A 118 4.67 -2.74 0.58
CA VAL A 118 3.92 -3.70 1.41
C VAL A 118 4.42 -5.12 1.11
N PRO A 119 4.78 -5.92 2.13
CA PRO A 119 5.26 -7.28 1.94
C PRO A 119 4.11 -8.26 1.72
N VAL A 120 3.38 -8.10 0.61
CA VAL A 120 2.26 -8.97 0.23
C VAL A 120 2.80 -10.36 -0.08
N ARG A 121 2.11 -11.37 0.45
CA ARG A 121 2.30 -12.78 0.11
C ARG A 121 1.16 -13.20 -0.79
N GLY A 122 1.48 -13.54 -2.03
CA GLY A 122 0.57 -14.21 -2.94
C GLY A 122 0.30 -15.63 -2.46
N ASP A 123 -0.85 -16.18 -2.84
CA ASP A 123 -1.09 -17.61 -2.70
C ASP A 123 -0.23 -18.34 -3.75
N ALA A 124 0.60 -19.29 -3.28
CA ALA A 124 1.50 -20.05 -4.12
C ALA A 124 0.77 -20.82 -5.25
N THR A 125 -0.52 -21.09 -5.06
CA THR A 125 -1.38 -21.83 -6.00
C THR A 125 -1.81 -20.99 -7.20
N THR A 126 -2.04 -19.69 -7.01
CA THR A 126 -2.44 -18.73 -8.06
C THR A 126 -1.24 -18.03 -8.71
N SER A 127 -0.05 -18.09 -8.10
CA SER A 127 1.11 -17.30 -8.54
C SER A 127 1.71 -17.72 -9.89
N VAL A 128 1.46 -18.94 -10.40
CA VAL A 128 2.03 -19.40 -11.69
C VAL A 128 1.00 -19.48 -12.81
N SER A 129 -0.29 -19.68 -12.49
CA SER A 129 -1.34 -19.99 -13.50
C SER A 129 -2.45 -18.95 -13.61
N ALA A 130 -2.51 -17.94 -12.73
CA ALA A 130 -3.50 -16.88 -12.87
C ALA A 130 -3.20 -16.03 -14.13
N PRO A 131 -4.18 -15.80 -15.02
CA PRO A 131 -4.00 -14.93 -16.17
C PRO A 131 -3.60 -13.52 -15.71
N ASP A 132 -2.57 -12.94 -16.33
CA ASP A 132 -2.16 -11.57 -16.03
C ASP A 132 -3.21 -10.60 -16.58
N ARG A 133 -4.14 -10.19 -15.71
CA ARG A 133 -5.22 -9.25 -16.02
C ARG A 133 -4.71 -7.91 -16.57
N PHE A 134 -3.45 -7.57 -16.31
CA PHE A 134 -2.82 -6.30 -16.66
C PHE A 134 -1.74 -6.44 -17.74
N ALA A 135 -1.73 -7.58 -18.46
CA ALA A 135 -0.95 -7.71 -19.67
C ALA A 135 -1.37 -6.64 -20.70
N PRO A 136 -0.41 -6.10 -21.47
CA PRO A 136 -0.67 -5.10 -22.50
C PRO A 136 -1.54 -5.62 -23.66
#